data_AF-A0LJQ6-F1
#
_entry.id   AF-A0LJQ6-F1
#
_cell.length_a   1.000
_cell.length_b   1.000
_cell.length_c   1.000
_cell.angle_alpha   90.00
_cell.angle_beta   90.00
_cell.angle_gamma   90.00
#
_symmetry.space_group_name_H-M   'P 1'
#
loop_
_entity.id
_entity.type
_entity.pdbx_description
1 polymer ?
#
loop_
_entity_poly.entity_id
_entity_poly.type
_entity_poly.pdbx_seq_one_letter_code
_entity_poly.pdbx_strand_id
1 'polypeptide(L)'
;MKIVELLLGLSGMDRNRMQLRWVSAAEGQIFADFVTELSKVIQDLGPFDPEENKLRLAAVEGALNSPRLRWLIGMDRQITERENVYHAKLDENTYQELLRTAAEEEYQKALILEVLRDGPQSVRDISGKTGLPVYTVSQRLSDVEKTGQAEFCGYEGTTPKFIRLAA
;
A
#
# COMPACT_ATOMS: atom_id res chain seq x y z
N MET A 1 10.82 -5.18 -6.00
CA MET A 1 10.88 -3.75 -5.62
C MET A 1 10.45 -3.67 -4.17
N LYS A 2 11.36 -3.31 -3.24
CA LYS A 2 11.17 -3.51 -1.78
C LYS A 2 9.82 -3.00 -1.26
N ILE A 3 9.34 -1.86 -1.77
CA ILE A 3 8.07 -1.29 -1.33
C ILE A 3 6.84 -2.08 -1.76
N VAL A 4 6.86 -2.70 -2.96
CA VAL A 4 5.76 -3.55 -3.42
C VAL A 4 5.76 -4.85 -2.64
N GLU A 5 6.95 -5.45 -2.42
CA GLU A 5 7.10 -6.63 -1.58
C GLU A 5 6.56 -6.37 -0.16
N LEU A 6 6.82 -5.19 0.40
CA LEU A 6 6.25 -4.76 1.67
C LEU A 6 4.72 -4.68 1.62
N LEU A 7 4.15 -3.99 0.62
CA LEU A 7 2.70 -3.83 0.49
C LEU A 7 1.98 -5.16 0.25
N LEU A 8 2.56 -6.07 -0.55
CA LEU A 8 2.06 -7.44 -0.69
C LEU A 8 2.03 -8.14 0.67
N GLY A 9 3.12 -8.04 1.44
CA GLY A 9 3.17 -8.58 2.80
C GLY A 9 2.13 -8.00 3.74
N LEU A 10 1.93 -6.68 3.73
CA LEU A 10 0.90 -6.00 4.54
C LEU A 10 -0.52 -6.43 4.16
N SER A 11 -0.74 -6.74 2.88
CA SER A 11 -2.01 -7.24 2.38
C SER A 11 -2.25 -8.74 2.60
N GLY A 12 -1.35 -9.43 3.30
CA GLY A 12 -1.46 -10.88 3.53
C GLY A 12 -1.13 -11.74 2.29
N MET A 13 -0.56 -11.14 1.25
CA MET A 13 -0.07 -11.84 0.07
C MET A 13 1.41 -12.19 0.21
N ASP A 14 1.85 -13.27 -0.43
CA ASP A 14 3.25 -13.65 -0.41
C ASP A 14 4.10 -12.66 -1.23
N ARG A 15 5.15 -12.13 -0.59
CA ARG A 15 6.02 -11.10 -1.15
C ARG A 15 6.79 -11.59 -2.37
N ASN A 16 7.06 -12.89 -2.45
CA ASN A 16 7.81 -13.52 -3.52
C ASN A 16 6.99 -13.70 -4.81
N ARG A 17 5.69 -13.33 -4.80
CA ARG A 17 4.87 -13.28 -6.03
C ARG A 17 5.31 -12.19 -7.00
N MET A 18 6.17 -11.26 -6.56
CA MET A 18 6.78 -10.25 -7.42
C MET A 18 8.30 -10.26 -7.24
N GLN A 19 9.04 -10.23 -8.35
CA GLN A 19 10.46 -9.97 -8.36
C GLN A 19 10.80 -8.88 -9.38
N LEU A 20 11.73 -8.01 -9.03
CA LEU A 20 12.34 -7.06 -9.96
C LEU A 20 13.81 -7.43 -10.12
N ARG A 21 14.21 -7.76 -11.34
CA ARG A 21 15.58 -8.13 -11.72
C ARG A 21 16.00 -7.30 -12.92
N TRP A 22 17.28 -6.96 -12.99
CA TRP A 22 17.89 -6.24 -14.11
C TRP A 22 18.78 -7.21 -14.87
N VAL A 23 18.64 -7.26 -16.18
CA VAL A 23 19.45 -8.10 -17.07
C VAL A 23 19.67 -7.36 -18.38
N SER A 24 20.87 -7.46 -18.94
CA SER A 24 21.18 -6.92 -20.26
C SER A 24 20.59 -7.80 -21.36
N ALA A 25 20.24 -7.20 -22.50
CA ALA A 25 19.78 -7.95 -23.68
C ALA A 25 20.82 -8.96 -24.22
N ALA A 26 22.11 -8.75 -23.90
CA ALA A 26 23.19 -9.67 -24.27
C ALA A 26 23.29 -10.90 -23.34
N GLU A 27 22.63 -10.88 -22.18
CA GLU A 27 22.75 -11.89 -21.12
C GLU A 27 21.58 -12.89 -21.15
N GLY A 28 21.33 -13.49 -22.31
CA GLY A 28 20.17 -14.36 -22.54
C GLY A 28 20.06 -15.54 -21.56
N GLN A 29 21.19 -16.13 -21.16
CA GLN A 29 21.20 -17.23 -20.19
C GLN A 29 20.74 -16.77 -18.79
N ILE A 30 21.21 -15.60 -18.34
CA ILE A 30 20.83 -15.04 -17.04
C ILE A 30 19.32 -14.76 -17.00
N PHE A 31 18.77 -14.23 -18.09
CA PHE A 31 17.32 -14.04 -18.21
C PHE A 31 16.56 -15.37 -18.10
N ALA A 32 16.99 -16.40 -18.82
CA ALA A 32 16.36 -17.73 -18.78
C ALA A 32 16.41 -18.33 -17.37
N ASP A 33 17.53 -18.16 -16.66
CA ASP A 33 17.71 -18.64 -15.29
C ASP A 33 16.74 -17.92 -14.33
N PHE A 34 16.60 -16.59 -14.43
CA PHE A 34 15.66 -15.82 -13.62
C PHE A 34 14.20 -16.19 -13.87
N VAL A 35 13.80 -16.38 -15.13
CA VAL A 35 12.43 -16.81 -15.46
C VAL A 35 12.18 -18.22 -14.91
N THR A 36 13.17 -19.10 -14.99
CA THR A 36 13.07 -20.46 -14.44
C THR A 36 12.95 -20.45 -12.92
N GLU A 37 13.76 -19.64 -12.23
CA GLU A 37 13.68 -19.45 -10.77
C GLU A 37 12.31 -18.91 -10.36
N LEU A 38 11.86 -17.81 -10.97
CA LEU A 38 10.56 -17.22 -10.67
C LEU A 38 9.41 -18.20 -10.94
N SER A 39 9.48 -18.97 -12.03
CA SER A 39 8.47 -19.97 -12.35
C SER A 39 8.35 -21.04 -11.27
N LYS A 40 9.47 -21.51 -10.72
CA LYS A 40 9.47 -22.46 -9.60
C LYS A 40 8.84 -21.85 -8.35
N VAL A 41 9.25 -20.63 -8.00
CA VAL A 41 8.69 -19.90 -6.84
C VAL A 41 7.17 -19.74 -6.97
N ILE A 42 6.67 -19.33 -8.14
CA ILE A 42 5.23 -19.15 -8.36
C ILE A 42 4.49 -20.49 -8.33
N GLN A 43 5.09 -21.57 -8.85
CA GLN A 43 4.51 -22.92 -8.77
C GLN A 43 4.40 -23.39 -7.32
N ASP A 44 5.44 -23.22 -6.51
CA ASP A 44 5.46 -23.61 -5.10
C ASP A 44 4.45 -22.82 -4.25
N LEU A 45 4.25 -21.54 -4.57
CA LEU A 45 3.26 -20.68 -3.93
C LEU A 45 1.81 -21.02 -4.33
N GLY A 46 1.63 -21.79 -5.40
CA GLY A 46 0.32 -22.18 -5.90
C GLY A 46 -0.48 -21.05 -6.56
N PRO A 47 -1.70 -21.38 -7.03
CA PRO A 47 -2.57 -20.46 -7.74
C PRO A 47 -2.92 -19.25 -6.88
N PHE A 48 -3.17 -18.12 -7.54
CA PHE A 48 -3.57 -16.87 -6.91
C PHE A 48 -4.96 -16.50 -7.41
N ASP A 49 -5.89 -16.25 -6.49
CA ASP A 49 -7.24 -15.78 -6.81
C ASP A 49 -7.30 -14.25 -6.74
N PRO A 50 -7.43 -13.54 -7.89
CA PRO A 50 -7.52 -12.09 -7.91
C PRO A 50 -8.85 -11.55 -7.37
N GLU A 51 -9.95 -12.29 -7.48
CA GLU A 51 -11.26 -11.82 -7.04
C GLU A 51 -11.37 -11.86 -5.51
N GLU A 52 -10.84 -12.91 -4.87
CA GLU A 52 -10.74 -12.97 -3.40
C GLU A 52 -9.87 -11.85 -2.81
N ASN A 53 -8.90 -11.37 -3.59
CA ASN A 53 -7.94 -10.34 -3.18
C ASN A 53 -8.21 -8.95 -3.77
N LYS A 54 -9.35 -8.77 -4.46
CA LYS A 54 -9.67 -7.56 -5.22
C LYS A 54 -9.57 -6.28 -4.40
N LEU A 55 -10.17 -6.27 -3.20
CA LEU A 55 -10.10 -5.13 -2.29
C LEU A 55 -8.65 -4.81 -1.88
N ARG A 56 -7.88 -5.86 -1.55
CA ARG A 56 -6.51 -5.71 -1.08
C ARG A 56 -5.58 -5.23 -2.19
N LEU A 57 -5.73 -5.76 -3.41
CA LEU A 57 -5.00 -5.35 -4.60
C LEU A 57 -5.30 -3.89 -4.96
N ALA A 58 -6.57 -3.50 -4.98
CA ALA A 58 -6.99 -2.12 -5.22
C ALA A 58 -6.41 -1.16 -4.16
N ALA A 59 -6.33 -1.58 -2.90
CA ALA A 59 -5.71 -0.80 -1.85
C ALA A 59 -4.17 -0.71 -1.99
N VAL A 60 -3.50 -1.79 -2.42
CA VAL A 60 -2.05 -1.75 -2.74
C VAL A 60 -1.78 -0.76 -3.87
N GLU A 61 -2.58 -0.81 -4.94
CA GLU A 61 -2.50 0.14 -6.04
C GLU A 61 -2.77 1.58 -5.57
N GLY A 62 -3.80 1.79 -4.75
CA GLY A 62 -4.12 3.08 -4.15
C GLY A 62 -2.96 3.65 -3.32
N ALA A 63 -2.31 2.81 -2.51
CA ALA A 63 -1.14 3.20 -1.72
C ALA A 63 0.05 3.60 -2.59
N LEU A 64 0.35 2.81 -3.64
CA LEU A 64 1.42 3.09 -4.61
C LEU A 64 1.15 4.39 -5.39
N ASN A 65 -0.10 4.75 -5.61
CA ASN A 65 -0.49 5.99 -6.28
C ASN A 65 -0.54 7.21 -5.34
N SER A 66 -0.43 7.01 -4.02
CA SER A 66 -0.44 8.11 -3.06
C SER A 66 0.74 9.07 -3.28
N PRO A 67 0.52 10.40 -3.24
CA PRO A 67 1.61 11.37 -3.42
C PRO A 67 2.73 11.20 -2.39
N ARG A 68 2.38 10.94 -1.12
CA ARG A 68 3.35 10.74 -0.03
C ARG A 68 4.28 9.57 -0.31
N LEU A 69 3.73 8.40 -0.68
CA LEU A 69 4.55 7.22 -0.88
C LEU A 69 5.43 7.35 -2.12
N ARG A 70 4.90 7.88 -3.23
CA ARG A 70 5.68 8.14 -4.45
C ARG A 70 6.83 9.11 -4.20
N TRP A 71 6.58 10.17 -3.44
CA TRP A 71 7.60 11.15 -3.09
C TRP A 71 8.70 10.52 -2.24
N LEU A 72 8.33 9.75 -1.20
CA LEU A 72 9.30 9.05 -0.36
C LEU A 72 10.16 8.12 -1.23
N ILE A 73 9.57 7.20 -1.98
CA ILE A 73 10.32 6.26 -2.85
C ILE A 73 11.29 7.00 -3.78
N GLY A 74 10.88 8.14 -4.34
CA GLY A 74 11.74 8.94 -5.23
C GLY A 74 12.87 9.68 -4.52
N MET A 75 12.76 9.92 -3.21
CA MET A 75 13.73 10.67 -2.42
C MET A 75 14.73 9.80 -1.64
N ASP A 76 14.57 8.48 -1.62
CA ASP A 76 15.41 7.52 -0.89
C ASP A 76 16.91 7.87 -0.98
N ARG A 77 17.46 7.77 -2.19
CA ARG A 77 18.87 8.07 -2.48
C ARG A 77 19.29 9.50 -2.11
N GLN A 78 18.39 10.48 -2.30
CA GLN A 78 18.69 11.89 -2.01
C GLN A 78 18.77 12.15 -0.51
N ILE A 79 18.04 11.40 0.32
CA ILE A 79 17.96 11.61 1.77
C ILE A 79 19.04 10.80 2.51
N THR A 80 19.40 9.62 2.01
CA THR A 80 20.33 8.70 2.69
C THR A 80 21.77 8.87 2.21
N GLU A 81 22.00 9.14 0.91
CA GLU A 81 23.37 9.30 0.39
C GLU A 81 23.84 10.77 0.36
N ARG A 82 22.92 11.72 0.12
CA ARG A 82 23.23 13.15 -0.02
C ARG A 82 22.78 13.94 1.21
N GLU A 83 23.43 15.07 1.44
CA GLU A 83 23.04 15.99 2.50
C GLU A 83 21.76 16.75 2.12
N ASN A 84 20.85 16.90 3.09
CA ASN A 84 19.70 17.78 2.94
C ASN A 84 20.10 19.26 3.09
N VAL A 85 19.13 20.17 2.98
CA VAL A 85 19.35 21.63 3.11
C VAL A 85 19.87 22.08 4.49
N TYR A 86 19.90 21.16 5.46
CA TYR A 86 20.42 21.37 6.81
C TYR A 86 21.76 20.65 7.03
N HIS A 87 22.43 20.21 5.96
CA HIS A 87 23.69 19.46 6.00
C HIS A 87 23.60 18.15 6.80
N ALA A 88 22.40 17.60 6.93
CA ALA A 88 22.15 16.35 7.63
C ALA A 88 21.89 15.22 6.62
N LYS A 89 22.37 14.02 6.97
CA LYS A 89 22.01 12.77 6.32
C LYS A 89 21.13 11.96 7.26
N LEU A 90 20.08 11.37 6.72
CA LEU A 90 19.29 10.43 7.51
C LEU A 90 19.95 9.06 7.44
N ASP A 91 20.00 8.37 8.58
CA ASP A 91 20.40 6.97 8.62
C ASP A 91 19.44 6.12 7.77
N GLU A 92 20.01 5.16 7.03
CA GLU A 92 19.27 4.29 6.12
C GLU A 92 18.19 3.50 6.86
N ASN A 93 18.47 2.96 8.04
CA ASN A 93 17.49 2.16 8.78
C ASN A 93 16.31 3.03 9.23
N THR A 94 16.60 4.23 9.72
CA THR A 94 15.61 5.23 10.11
C THR A 94 14.72 5.60 8.93
N TYR A 95 15.32 5.80 7.75
CA TYR A 95 14.58 6.08 6.53
C TYR A 95 13.68 4.90 6.11
N GLN A 96 14.19 3.67 6.16
CA GLN A 96 13.40 2.47 5.84
C GLN A 96 12.24 2.26 6.82
N GLU A 97 12.41 2.56 8.11
CA GLU A 97 11.33 2.53 9.10
C GLU A 97 10.25 3.58 8.82
N LEU A 98 10.66 4.80 8.44
CA LEU A 98 9.75 5.86 8.03
C LEU A 98 8.97 5.44 6.79
N LEU A 99 9.64 4.91 5.77
CA LEU A 99 9.02 4.42 4.55
C LEU A 99 8.03 3.29 4.85
N ARG A 100 8.39 2.34 5.72
CA ARG A 100 7.50 1.25 6.14
C ARG A 100 6.25 1.78 6.82
N THR A 101 6.43 2.72 7.75
CA THR A 101 5.31 3.35 8.47
C THR A 101 4.40 4.07 7.48
N ALA A 102 4.96 4.89 6.59
CA ALA A 102 4.18 5.57 5.57
C ALA A 102 3.42 4.59 4.66
N ALA A 103 4.06 3.49 4.23
CA ALA A 103 3.42 2.47 3.39
C ALA A 103 2.21 1.83 4.08
N GLU A 104 2.33 1.51 5.37
CA GLU A 104 1.24 0.95 6.17
C GLU A 104 0.08 1.96 6.29
N GLU A 105 0.38 3.23 6.58
CA GLU A 105 -0.65 4.27 6.68
C GLU A 105 -1.37 4.52 5.36
N GLU A 106 -0.63 4.61 4.25
CA GLU A 106 -1.21 4.79 2.92
C GLU A 106 -2.04 3.58 2.49
N TYR A 107 -1.59 2.36 2.82
CA TYR A 107 -2.35 1.13 2.57
C TYR A 107 -3.66 1.09 3.36
N GLN A 108 -3.63 1.42 4.66
CA GLN A 108 -4.83 1.47 5.50
C GLN A 108 -5.83 2.52 5.00
N LYS A 109 -5.36 3.72 4.60
CA LYS A 109 -6.22 4.74 4.00
C LYS A 109 -6.82 4.28 2.67
N ALA A 110 -6.03 3.63 1.82
CA ALA A 110 -6.51 3.10 0.55
C ALA A 110 -7.57 2.01 0.75
N LEU A 111 -7.41 1.11 1.72
CA LEU A 111 -8.43 0.11 2.10
C LEU A 111 -9.77 0.77 2.45
N ILE A 112 -9.73 1.83 3.27
CA ILE A 112 -10.94 2.57 3.68
C ILE A 112 -11.60 3.21 2.46
N LEU A 113 -10.83 3.89 1.61
CA LEU A 113 -11.35 4.54 0.41
C LEU A 113 -11.92 3.55 -0.61
N GLU A 114 -11.36 2.35 -0.72
CA GLU A 114 -11.92 1.31 -1.58
C GLU A 114 -13.24 0.76 -1.02
N VAL A 115 -13.37 0.57 0.29
CA VAL A 115 -14.66 0.19 0.89
C VAL A 115 -15.73 1.28 0.73
N LEU A 116 -15.35 2.55 0.87
CA LEU A 116 -16.25 3.69 0.69
C LEU A 116 -16.65 3.92 -0.78
N ARG A 117 -16.01 3.24 -1.73
CA ARG A 117 -16.40 3.28 -3.15
C ARG A 117 -17.77 2.65 -3.38
N ASP A 118 -18.17 1.68 -2.56
CA ASP A 118 -19.47 1.01 -2.63
C ASP A 118 -20.63 1.86 -2.08
N GLY A 119 -20.34 3.03 -1.51
CA GLY A 119 -21.31 3.97 -0.95
C GLY A 119 -21.06 4.31 0.51
N PRO A 120 -22.02 4.97 1.19
CA PRO A 120 -21.86 5.38 2.58
C PRO A 120 -21.69 4.20 3.55
N GLN A 121 -20.65 4.22 4.40
CA GLN A 121 -20.36 3.15 5.35
C GLN A 121 -20.04 3.72 6.74
N SER A 122 -20.30 2.93 7.79
CA SER A 122 -19.89 3.29 9.15
C SER A 122 -18.47 2.79 9.46
N VAL A 123 -17.87 3.30 10.53
CA VAL A 123 -16.55 2.82 11.01
C VAL A 123 -16.56 1.31 11.27
N ARG A 124 -17.69 0.76 11.78
CA ARG A 124 -17.82 -0.67 12.03
C ARG A 124 -17.93 -1.48 10.74
N ASP A 125 -18.67 -0.98 9.75
CA ASP A 125 -18.80 -1.64 8.44
C ASP A 125 -17.43 -1.71 7.74
N ILE A 126 -16.68 -0.61 7.78
CA ILE A 126 -15.34 -0.52 7.21
C ILE A 126 -14.37 -1.47 7.92
N SER A 127 -14.40 -1.51 9.26
CA SER A 127 -13.60 -2.44 10.05
C SER A 127 -13.89 -3.91 9.67
N GLY A 128 -15.17 -4.27 9.53
CA GLY A 128 -15.58 -5.62 9.13
C GLY A 128 -15.10 -6.01 7.73
N LYS A 129 -15.18 -5.09 6.76
CA LYS A 129 -14.76 -5.35 5.36
C LYS A 129 -13.24 -5.36 5.16
N THR A 130 -12.52 -4.49 5.88
CA THR A 130 -11.06 -4.35 5.74
C THR A 130 -10.26 -5.29 6.65
N GLY A 131 -10.86 -5.75 7.75
CA GLY A 131 -10.16 -6.47 8.82
C GLY A 131 -9.32 -5.56 9.73
N LEU A 132 -9.36 -4.24 9.55
CA LEU A 132 -8.63 -3.29 10.39
C LEU A 132 -9.34 -3.09 11.74
N PRO A 133 -8.61 -2.87 12.85
CA PRO A 133 -9.22 -2.50 14.12
C PRO A 133 -10.05 -1.21 14.00
N VAL A 134 -11.18 -1.15 14.71
CA VAL A 134 -12.10 0.01 14.71
C VAL A 134 -11.37 1.33 15.02
N TYR A 135 -10.41 1.30 15.96
CA TYR A 135 -9.60 2.47 16.31
C TYR A 135 -8.74 2.94 15.12
N THR A 136 -8.06 2.01 14.45
CA THR A 136 -7.26 2.30 13.25
C THR A 136 -8.14 2.87 12.13
N VAL A 137 -9.32 2.29 11.91
CA VAL A 137 -10.28 2.84 10.94
C VAL A 137 -10.66 4.27 11.31
N SER A 138 -11.02 4.52 12.56
CA SER A 138 -11.40 5.87 13.02
C SER A 138 -10.27 6.89 12.78
N GLN A 139 -9.03 6.53 13.13
CA GLN A 139 -7.88 7.42 12.96
C GLN A 139 -7.62 7.72 11.48
N ARG A 140 -7.60 6.69 10.64
CA ARG A 140 -7.32 6.82 9.20
C ARG A 140 -8.46 7.49 8.45
N LEU A 141 -9.70 7.30 8.91
CA LEU A 141 -10.86 8.00 8.38
C LEU A 141 -10.74 9.51 8.60
N SER A 142 -10.36 9.93 9.81
CA SER A 142 -10.08 11.35 10.08
C SER A 142 -8.94 11.90 9.21
N ASP A 143 -7.93 11.09 8.88
CA ASP A 143 -6.86 11.51 7.98
C ASP A 143 -7.37 11.74 6.55
N VAL A 144 -8.22 10.84 6.02
CA VAL A 144 -8.80 10.98 4.67
C VAL A 144 -9.90 12.05 4.59
N GLU A 145 -10.58 12.35 5.69
CA GLU A 145 -11.49 13.50 5.78
C GLU A 145 -10.73 14.83 5.74
N LYS A 146 -9.61 14.94 6.48
CA LYS A 146 -8.76 16.15 6.46
C LYS A 146 -8.17 16.45 5.09
N THR A 147 -7.95 15.42 4.27
CA THR A 147 -7.46 15.57 2.89
C THR A 147 -8.58 15.68 1.86
N GLY A 148 -9.85 15.73 2.29
CA GLY A 148 -11.01 15.90 1.41
C GLY A 148 -11.28 14.70 0.50
N GLN A 149 -10.86 13.50 0.90
CA GLN A 149 -11.09 12.27 0.15
C GLN A 149 -12.34 11.52 0.63
N ALA A 150 -12.82 11.82 1.83
CA ALA A 150 -14.07 11.33 2.39
C ALA A 150 -14.77 12.43 3.20
N GLU A 151 -16.06 12.28 3.43
CA GLU A 151 -16.84 13.19 4.27
C GLU A 151 -17.89 12.45 5.08
N PHE A 152 -18.27 13.05 6.21
CA PHE A 152 -19.45 12.66 6.96
C PHE A 152 -20.73 12.95 6.15
N CYS A 153 -21.52 11.91 5.90
CA CYS A 153 -22.73 11.96 5.07
C CYS A 153 -24.03 12.04 5.90
N GLY A 154 -23.96 11.79 7.21
CA GLY A 154 -25.13 11.80 8.09
C GLY A 154 -25.18 10.60 9.04
N TYR A 155 -26.35 10.42 9.66
CA TYR A 155 -26.61 9.30 10.57
C TYR A 155 -27.60 8.30 9.95
N GLU A 156 -27.29 7.02 10.09
CA GLU A 156 -28.27 5.94 9.96
C GLU A 156 -28.68 5.52 11.37
N GLY A 157 -29.85 6.00 11.82
CA GLY A 157 -30.24 5.92 13.23
C GLY A 157 -29.31 6.74 14.12
N THR A 158 -28.50 6.06 14.94
CA THR A 158 -27.46 6.68 15.80
C THR A 158 -26.04 6.46 15.27
N THR A 159 -25.89 5.79 14.12
CA THR A 159 -24.57 5.41 13.59
C THR A 159 -24.12 6.40 12.52
N PRO A 160 -22.95 7.06 12.68
CA PRO A 160 -22.43 7.96 11.67
C PRO A 160 -21.99 7.20 10.42
N LYS A 161 -22.32 7.74 9.24
CA LYS A 161 -21.94 7.22 7.94
C LYS A 161 -21.04 8.21 7.22
N PHE A 162 -20.08 7.67 6.50
CA PHE A 162 -19.09 8.42 5.74
C PHE A 162 -19.14 7.98 4.29
N ILE A 163 -18.91 8.89 3.37
CA ILE A 163 -18.89 8.64 1.92
C ILE A 163 -17.56 9.08 1.35
N ARG A 164 -17.09 8.38 0.30
CA ARG A 164 -15.92 8.81 -0.46
C ARG A 164 -16.30 9.99 -1.36
N LEU A 165 -15.47 11.02 -1.35
CA LEU A 165 -15.57 12.13 -2.29
C LEU A 165 -14.95 11.70 -3.63
N ALA A 166 -15.61 12.06 -4.73
CA ALA A 166 -15.04 11.83 -6.06
C ALA A 166 -13.75 12.65 -6.19
N ALA A 167 -12.67 11.97 -6.57
CA ALA A 167 -11.38 12.59 -6.89
C ALA A 167 -11.41 13.19 -8.30
#